data_AF-A0A9D4SIP5-F1
#
_entry.id   AF-A0A9D4SIP5-F1
#
_cell.length_a   1.000
_cell.length_b   1.000
_cell.length_c   1.000
_cell.angle_alpha   90.00
_cell.angle_beta   90.00
_cell.angle_gamma   90.00
#
_symmetry.space_group_name_H-M   'P 1'
#
loop_
_entity.id
_entity.type
_entity.pdbx_description
1 polymer ?
#
loop_
_entity_poly.entity_id
_entity_poly.type
_entity_poly.pdbx_seq_one_letter_code
_entity_poly.pdbx_strand_id
1 'polypeptide(L)'
;MCESRDVHISNCDKMHNCHSCQSEHYCSWQRDRKCVSMMYEKWSEMKLDSINLADKLQVNCALPCHKRTSCVNCTQGSCMWCNSQQRCIESNAYSIIYPIGQCMEWTTHPDKCLVISCSDIKTCDGCMKNPQCGWCDDGTGSGVGRCMEGSLSRPNINSTSCPQWYFTTCPKCRCNGHSRCRLVDDVCDKNCQHNTEGEHCEHCRPTFYGNPINGGVCHPCQCNGHGDNCNPETGQCSCTTKGIIGHNCDKCDERDYVGNPQDLNGSCYYNLSTSYTYTFNMSKPDDIHYTRINFINTPLSPEIDIEFSVQCQDSAMVNISVGSSSNSSMVIIRRLYEGMRCGNIKLRFAYTDLGIKNATFLVNVYLFRTPFLLQISFSQHRNIDILHFFLTFSGCFLTLLIIAAILWKIKQKYELYVRRQQLFVELEQMASRPFAGVIVQMKNNSNNDTINLNPSPIALEPCSNGKAAVLTLLIKLPTGNQSVPQPGQTGIALASALVTLGNVSLDQNCRKEEKEKNSMQKLSANSIKITDNNSSYSAGV
;
A
#
# COMPACT_ATOMS: atom_id res chain seq x y z
N MET A 1 100.36 -9.65 -12.47
CA MET A 1 99.11 -8.94 -12.15
C MET A 1 98.78 -8.02 -13.30
N CYS A 2 97.71 -8.34 -14.03
CA CYS A 2 96.76 -7.44 -14.70
C CYS A 2 95.79 -8.36 -15.47
N GLU A 3 94.65 -8.65 -14.87
CA GLU A 3 93.52 -9.33 -15.51
C GLU A 3 92.88 -8.38 -16.52
N SER A 4 92.80 -8.80 -17.79
CA SER A 4 91.86 -8.21 -18.75
C SER A 4 90.47 -8.77 -18.48
N ARG A 5 89.54 -7.91 -18.05
CA ARG A 5 88.10 -8.21 -18.07
C ARG A 5 87.56 -7.84 -19.45
N ASP A 6 87.30 -8.83 -20.29
CA ASP A 6 86.50 -8.65 -21.49
C ASP A 6 85.04 -8.40 -21.09
N VAL A 7 84.57 -7.17 -21.32
CA VAL A 7 83.17 -6.78 -21.18
C VAL A 7 82.44 -7.19 -22.45
N HIS A 8 81.64 -8.27 -22.38
CA HIS A 8 80.70 -8.59 -23.45
C HIS A 8 79.65 -7.47 -23.59
N ILE A 9 79.73 -6.70 -24.68
CA ILE A 9 78.72 -5.69 -25.04
C ILE A 9 77.48 -6.44 -25.53
N SER A 10 76.39 -6.43 -24.76
CA SER A 10 75.14 -7.05 -25.20
C SER A 10 74.43 -6.17 -26.23
N ASN A 11 74.16 -6.69 -27.43
CA ASN A 11 73.38 -5.99 -28.47
C ASN A 11 71.85 -6.08 -28.27
N CYS A 12 71.38 -6.62 -27.13
CA CYS A 12 69.95 -6.81 -26.85
C CYS A 12 69.15 -5.51 -26.97
N ASP A 13 69.71 -4.37 -26.57
CA ASP A 13 69.03 -3.06 -26.58
C ASP A 13 68.70 -2.56 -28.00
N LYS A 14 69.33 -3.12 -29.04
CA LYS A 14 69.05 -2.81 -30.46
C LYS A 14 67.87 -3.62 -31.01
N MET A 15 67.36 -4.59 -30.26
CA MET A 15 66.28 -5.46 -30.71
C MET A 15 64.93 -4.92 -30.23
N HIS A 16 64.16 -4.38 -31.18
CA HIS A 16 62.92 -3.67 -30.90
C HIS A 16 61.65 -4.54 -30.98
N ASN A 17 61.78 -5.83 -31.30
CA ASN A 17 60.65 -6.75 -31.36
C ASN A 17 60.95 -8.07 -30.61
N CYS A 18 59.89 -8.70 -30.09
CA CYS A 18 59.97 -9.90 -29.25
C CYS A 18 60.65 -11.08 -29.96
N HIS A 19 60.38 -11.27 -31.26
CA HIS A 19 60.94 -12.37 -32.02
C HIS A 19 62.45 -12.21 -32.28
N SER A 20 62.89 -11.00 -32.60
CA SER A 20 64.30 -10.65 -32.72
C SER A 20 64.99 -10.77 -31.37
N CYS A 21 64.39 -10.28 -30.29
CA CYS A 21 64.98 -10.42 -28.96
C CYS A 21 65.21 -11.88 -28.54
N GLN A 22 64.28 -12.78 -28.92
CA GLN A 22 64.40 -14.21 -28.65
C GLN A 22 65.32 -14.96 -29.61
N SER A 23 65.78 -14.35 -30.71
CA SER A 23 66.76 -15.00 -31.57
C SER A 23 68.14 -15.10 -30.92
N GLU A 24 68.42 -14.28 -29.89
CA GLU A 24 69.68 -14.30 -29.15
C GLU A 24 69.51 -14.97 -27.79
N HIS A 25 70.33 -15.99 -27.51
CA HIS A 25 70.19 -16.82 -26.30
C HIS A 25 70.48 -16.09 -24.97
N TYR A 26 71.12 -14.92 -25.01
CA TYR A 26 71.48 -14.12 -23.82
C TYR A 26 70.60 -12.86 -23.67
N CYS A 27 69.56 -12.73 -24.49
CA CYS A 27 68.59 -11.63 -24.44
C CYS A 27 67.21 -12.13 -23.96
N SER A 28 66.48 -11.27 -23.25
CA SER A 28 65.15 -11.56 -22.75
C SER A 28 64.18 -10.43 -23.04
N TRP A 29 62.98 -10.78 -23.49
CA TRP A 29 61.91 -9.82 -23.71
C TRP A 29 61.14 -9.55 -22.40
N GLN A 30 61.23 -8.34 -21.88
CA GLN A 30 60.49 -7.92 -20.69
C GLN A 30 59.05 -7.48 -21.01
N ARG A 31 58.18 -7.48 -20.00
CA ARG A 31 56.76 -7.07 -20.14
C ARG A 31 56.59 -5.65 -20.67
N ASP A 32 57.58 -4.78 -20.47
CA ASP A 32 57.59 -3.38 -20.94
C ASP A 32 57.95 -3.22 -22.43
N ARG A 33 57.90 -4.31 -23.21
CA ARG A 33 58.23 -4.36 -24.65
C ARG A 33 59.66 -3.90 -24.97
N LYS A 34 60.60 -4.19 -24.06
CA LYS A 34 62.02 -3.95 -24.24
C LYS A 34 62.80 -5.25 -24.13
N CYS A 35 63.82 -5.38 -24.98
CA CYS A 35 64.76 -6.48 -24.93
C CYS A 35 65.93 -6.11 -24.03
N VAL A 36 66.27 -6.97 -23.07
CA VAL A 36 67.37 -6.74 -22.11
C VAL A 36 68.32 -7.93 -22.10
N SER A 37 69.58 -7.74 -21.72
CA SER A 37 70.50 -8.85 -21.51
C SER A 37 70.28 -9.54 -20.17
N MET A 38 70.37 -10.87 -20.15
CA MET A 38 70.27 -11.68 -18.93
C MET A 38 71.59 -11.74 -18.13
N MET A 39 72.68 -11.18 -18.64
CA MET A 39 73.95 -11.13 -17.90
C MET A 39 74.09 -9.79 -17.20
N TYR A 40 73.86 -9.78 -15.88
CA TYR A 40 74.57 -9.04 -14.81
C TYR A 40 73.64 -8.82 -13.59
N GLU A 41 73.77 -9.65 -12.55
CA GLU A 41 74.29 -9.25 -11.23
C GLU A 41 74.44 -10.48 -10.29
N LYS A 42 75.64 -10.57 -9.66
CA LYS A 42 76.03 -11.38 -8.49
C LYS A 42 75.82 -12.91 -8.52
N TRP A 43 76.82 -13.60 -9.04
CA TRP A 43 77.14 -14.98 -8.66
C TRP A 43 77.95 -14.99 -7.35
N SER A 44 77.26 -14.96 -6.21
CA SER A 44 77.79 -15.56 -4.98
C SER A 44 76.61 -15.98 -4.11
N GLU A 45 76.52 -17.27 -3.83
CA GLU A 45 75.53 -17.96 -3.00
C GLU A 45 74.12 -18.12 -3.58
N MET A 46 73.98 -19.03 -4.55
CA MET A 46 72.79 -19.87 -4.58
C MET A 46 73.07 -21.20 -5.26
N LYS A 47 72.79 -22.26 -4.50
CA LYS A 47 72.94 -23.66 -4.85
C LYS A 47 72.09 -23.96 -6.09
N LEU A 48 72.69 -24.68 -7.02
CA LEU A 48 72.10 -25.18 -8.24
C LEU A 48 70.87 -26.06 -7.92
N ASP A 49 69.67 -25.54 -8.15
CA ASP A 49 68.52 -26.35 -8.58
C ASP A 49 68.32 -26.10 -10.07
N SER A 50 69.17 -26.77 -10.84
CA SER A 50 68.97 -27.07 -12.24
C SER A 50 67.64 -27.79 -12.37
N ILE A 51 66.61 -27.12 -12.91
CA ILE A 51 65.52 -27.64 -13.76
C ILE A 51 64.40 -26.59 -13.96
N ASN A 52 64.29 -25.53 -13.15
CA ASN A 52 63.11 -24.63 -13.20
C ASN A 52 63.35 -23.16 -13.62
N LEU A 53 64.44 -22.85 -14.33
CA LEU A 53 64.65 -21.49 -14.90
C LEU A 53 64.39 -21.41 -16.41
N ALA A 54 64.46 -22.54 -17.13
CA ALA A 54 64.12 -22.59 -18.56
C ALA A 54 62.61 -22.39 -18.81
N ASP A 55 61.76 -22.81 -17.86
CA ASP A 55 60.30 -22.72 -17.98
C ASP A 55 59.70 -21.41 -17.45
N LYS A 56 60.47 -20.55 -16.76
CA LYS A 56 59.93 -19.33 -16.12
C LYS A 56 60.05 -18.05 -16.93
N LEU A 57 60.62 -18.09 -18.14
CA LEU A 57 60.81 -16.92 -19.02
C LEU A 57 60.59 -17.20 -20.52
N GLN A 58 59.88 -18.27 -20.90
CA GLN A 58 59.31 -18.33 -22.25
C GLN A 58 58.13 -17.36 -22.36
N VAL A 59 58.43 -16.10 -22.63
CA VAL A 59 57.43 -15.14 -23.08
C VAL A 59 56.95 -15.62 -24.45
N ASN A 60 55.72 -16.15 -24.53
CA ASN A 60 55.11 -16.46 -25.82
C ASN A 60 54.96 -15.16 -26.63
N CYS A 61 55.82 -14.94 -27.61
CA CYS A 61 55.70 -13.80 -28.49
C CYS A 61 54.43 -13.94 -29.35
N ALA A 62 53.64 -12.87 -29.43
CA ALA A 62 52.46 -12.84 -30.30
C ALA A 62 52.85 -13.06 -31.77
N LEU A 63 51.98 -13.74 -32.54
CA LEU A 63 52.19 -13.96 -33.98
C LEU A 63 52.49 -12.63 -34.69
N PRO A 64 53.55 -12.56 -35.53
CA PRO A 64 53.92 -11.33 -36.23
C PRO A 64 52.83 -10.93 -37.22
N CYS A 65 52.65 -9.62 -37.43
CA CYS A 65 51.50 -9.09 -38.17
C CYS A 65 51.37 -9.69 -39.58
N HIS A 66 52.47 -9.87 -40.31
CA HIS A 66 52.44 -10.43 -41.67
C HIS A 66 51.86 -11.86 -41.78
N LYS A 67 51.85 -12.64 -40.68
CA LYS A 67 51.25 -13.98 -40.65
C LYS A 67 49.74 -13.97 -40.39
N ARG A 68 49.18 -12.81 -40.03
CA ARG A 68 47.75 -12.63 -39.79
C ARG A 68 47.08 -12.31 -41.13
N THR A 69 46.30 -13.25 -41.65
CA THR A 69 45.71 -13.19 -43.00
C THR A 69 44.27 -12.67 -43.03
N SER A 70 43.68 -12.35 -41.88
CA SER A 70 42.33 -11.78 -41.80
C SER A 70 42.34 -10.47 -41.02
N CYS A 71 41.44 -9.55 -41.38
CA CYS A 71 41.31 -8.26 -40.70
C CYS A 71 41.06 -8.44 -39.19
N VAL A 72 40.10 -9.30 -38.82
CA VAL A 72 39.74 -9.53 -37.41
C VAL A 72 40.96 -10.02 -36.62
N ASN A 73 41.70 -11.01 -37.13
CA ASN A 73 42.91 -11.51 -36.45
C ASN A 73 44.04 -10.46 -36.44
N CYS A 74 44.14 -9.64 -37.49
CA CYS A 74 45.10 -8.54 -37.55
C CYS A 74 44.83 -7.50 -36.45
N THR A 75 43.59 -7.04 -36.33
CA THR A 75 43.17 -5.96 -35.41
C THR A 75 43.07 -6.37 -33.94
N GLN A 76 43.24 -7.66 -33.61
CA GLN A 76 43.33 -8.14 -32.22
C GLN A 76 44.65 -7.75 -31.51
N GLY A 77 45.59 -7.10 -32.20
CA GLY A 77 46.88 -6.67 -31.64
C GLY A 77 47.33 -5.29 -32.15
N SER A 78 48.62 -4.97 -31.98
CA SER A 78 49.23 -3.69 -32.41
C SER A 78 49.52 -3.60 -33.92
N CYS A 79 48.75 -4.32 -34.74
CA CYS A 79 48.90 -4.39 -36.19
C CYS A 79 47.85 -3.52 -36.90
N MET A 80 48.18 -3.10 -38.11
CA MET A 80 47.27 -2.40 -39.03
C MET A 80 46.86 -3.35 -40.15
N TRP A 81 45.56 -3.45 -40.40
CA TRP A 81 45.02 -4.16 -41.57
C TRP A 81 44.85 -3.19 -42.72
N CYS A 82 45.46 -3.49 -43.86
CA CYS A 82 45.22 -2.77 -45.11
C CYS A 82 44.13 -3.49 -45.92
N ASN A 83 42.97 -2.85 -46.09
CA ASN A 83 41.85 -3.51 -46.78
C ASN A 83 42.10 -3.65 -48.28
N SER A 84 42.64 -2.62 -48.94
CA SER A 84 42.89 -2.63 -50.38
C SER A 84 43.96 -3.65 -50.81
N GLN A 85 44.87 -4.03 -49.91
CA GLN A 85 45.96 -4.97 -50.17
C GLN A 85 45.76 -6.34 -49.51
N GLN A 86 44.66 -6.52 -48.76
CA GLN A 86 44.35 -7.72 -47.98
C GLN A 86 45.55 -8.20 -47.15
N ARG A 87 46.25 -7.26 -46.50
CA ARG A 87 47.51 -7.53 -45.81
C ARG A 87 47.56 -6.87 -44.44
N CYS A 88 48.00 -7.65 -43.46
CA CYS A 88 48.29 -7.17 -42.12
C CYS A 88 49.76 -6.76 -42.00
N ILE A 89 50.01 -5.55 -41.50
CA ILE A 89 51.35 -4.99 -41.33
C ILE A 89 51.54 -4.41 -39.94
N GLU A 90 52.78 -4.24 -39.52
CA GLU A 90 53.09 -3.52 -38.27
C GLU A 90 52.94 -2.01 -38.46
N SER A 91 52.49 -1.33 -37.41
CA SER A 91 52.15 0.09 -37.51
C SER A 91 53.35 0.99 -37.83
N ASN A 92 54.52 0.65 -37.30
CA ASN A 92 55.79 1.32 -37.57
C ASN A 92 56.37 1.01 -38.96
N ALA A 93 55.89 -0.02 -39.65
CA ALA A 93 56.35 -0.41 -40.97
C ALA A 93 55.52 0.22 -42.11
N TYR A 94 54.41 0.89 -41.79
CA TYR A 94 53.50 1.47 -42.79
C TYR A 94 54.22 2.38 -43.79
N SER A 95 54.96 3.38 -43.31
CA SER A 95 55.65 4.37 -44.15
C SER A 95 56.73 3.77 -45.06
N ILE A 96 57.28 2.60 -44.70
CA ILE A 96 58.32 1.91 -45.45
C ILE A 96 57.69 0.96 -46.49
N ILE A 97 56.60 0.29 -46.13
CA ILE A 97 55.91 -0.68 -47.00
C ILE A 97 55.04 0.05 -48.04
N TYR A 98 54.39 1.14 -47.65
CA TYR A 98 53.48 1.91 -48.50
C TYR A 98 53.95 3.36 -48.67
N PRO A 99 55.15 3.60 -49.22
CA PRO A 99 55.76 4.94 -49.28
C PRO A 99 55.00 5.93 -50.18
N ILE A 100 54.14 5.43 -51.07
CA ILE A 100 53.33 6.24 -52.00
C ILE A 100 51.82 6.04 -51.76
N GLY A 101 51.43 5.53 -50.59
CA GLY A 101 50.01 5.41 -50.22
C GLY A 101 49.25 4.28 -50.92
N GLN A 102 49.92 3.19 -51.32
CA GLN A 102 49.27 2.04 -51.97
C GLN A 102 48.23 1.33 -51.09
N CYS A 103 48.27 1.59 -49.78
CA CYS A 103 47.21 1.24 -48.86
C CYS A 103 46.27 2.44 -48.67
N MET A 104 45.15 2.44 -49.39
CA MET A 104 44.20 3.57 -49.43
C MET A 104 43.42 3.74 -48.13
N GLU A 105 43.16 2.64 -47.42
CA GLU A 105 42.51 2.65 -46.11
C GLU A 105 43.08 1.53 -45.25
N TRP A 106 43.32 1.85 -43.98
CA TRP A 106 43.78 0.91 -42.98
C TRP A 106 42.95 1.01 -41.71
N THR A 107 42.81 -0.11 -41.00
CA THR A 107 42.14 -0.16 -39.71
C THR A 107 42.97 -0.91 -38.68
N THR A 108 42.90 -0.43 -37.45
CA THR A 108 43.36 -1.13 -36.24
C THR A 108 42.19 -1.64 -35.39
N HIS A 109 40.95 -1.33 -35.79
CA HIS A 109 39.74 -1.64 -35.03
C HIS A 109 38.98 -2.79 -35.70
N PRO A 110 38.60 -3.83 -34.94
CA PRO A 110 37.88 -4.99 -35.45
C PRO A 110 36.49 -4.63 -36.01
N ASP A 111 35.85 -3.58 -35.48
CA ASP A 111 34.50 -3.17 -35.93
C ASP A 111 34.51 -2.57 -37.35
N LYS A 112 35.67 -2.12 -37.83
CA LYS A 112 35.88 -1.63 -39.20
C LYS A 112 36.39 -2.71 -40.15
N CYS A 113 36.47 -3.96 -39.70
CA CYS A 113 36.88 -5.11 -40.52
C CYS A 113 35.78 -5.68 -41.40
N LEU A 114 34.57 -5.13 -41.33
CA LEU A 114 33.52 -5.43 -42.29
C LEU A 114 33.96 -4.90 -43.66
N VAL A 115 34.53 -5.79 -44.47
CA VAL A 115 34.74 -5.53 -45.89
C VAL A 115 33.34 -5.47 -46.51
N ILE A 116 32.79 -4.27 -46.60
CA ILE A 116 31.53 -4.07 -47.31
C ILE A 116 31.86 -4.25 -48.78
N SER A 117 31.41 -5.36 -49.37
CA SER A 117 31.47 -5.54 -50.82
C SER A 117 30.71 -4.38 -51.45
N CYS A 118 31.17 -3.84 -52.58
CA CYS A 118 30.46 -2.77 -53.27
C CYS A 118 28.98 -3.14 -53.45
N SER A 119 28.67 -4.41 -53.73
CA SER A 119 27.30 -4.92 -53.90
C SER A 119 26.37 -4.73 -52.69
N ASP A 120 26.92 -4.67 -51.48
CA ASP A 120 26.14 -4.59 -50.25
C ASP A 120 25.69 -3.15 -49.97
N ILE A 121 26.32 -2.18 -50.65
CA ILE A 121 26.04 -0.76 -50.48
C ILE A 121 24.87 -0.36 -51.40
N LYS A 122 23.75 -0.01 -50.77
CA LYS A 122 22.52 0.36 -51.47
C LYS A 122 22.38 1.86 -51.76
N THR A 123 23.32 2.70 -51.33
CA THR A 123 23.27 4.15 -51.56
C THR A 123 24.47 4.60 -52.38
N CYS A 124 24.28 5.56 -53.29
CA CYS A 124 25.38 6.13 -54.04
C CYS A 124 26.42 6.80 -53.12
N ASP A 125 25.96 7.61 -52.15
CA ASP A 125 26.85 8.30 -51.21
C ASP A 125 27.66 7.32 -50.35
N GLY A 126 27.08 6.17 -50.00
CA GLY A 126 27.81 5.09 -49.34
C GLY A 126 28.85 4.45 -50.27
N CYS A 127 28.49 4.25 -51.54
CA CYS A 127 29.34 3.61 -52.54
C CYS A 127 30.61 4.44 -52.78
N MET A 128 30.47 5.76 -52.89
CA MET A 128 31.57 6.70 -53.14
C MET A 128 32.58 6.79 -51.99
N LYS A 129 32.21 6.36 -50.78
CA LYS A 129 33.15 6.30 -49.65
C LYS A 129 34.20 5.20 -49.84
N ASN A 130 33.92 4.20 -50.67
CA ASN A 130 34.85 3.13 -50.95
C ASN A 130 35.60 3.41 -52.27
N PRO A 131 36.93 3.63 -52.25
CA PRO A 131 37.69 4.09 -53.41
C PRO A 131 37.83 3.06 -54.54
N GLN A 132 37.37 1.82 -54.33
CA GLN A 132 37.32 0.77 -55.37
C GLN A 132 35.91 0.57 -55.96
N CYS A 133 34.92 1.31 -55.46
CA CYS A 133 33.53 1.19 -55.88
C CYS A 133 33.09 2.41 -56.71
N GLY A 134 32.12 2.19 -57.59
CA GLY A 134 31.36 3.22 -58.28
C GLY A 134 29.89 2.84 -58.39
N TRP A 135 29.04 3.84 -58.57
CA TRP A 135 27.60 3.69 -58.66
C TRP A 135 27.17 3.55 -60.12
N CYS A 136 26.40 2.51 -60.39
CA CYS A 136 25.78 2.28 -61.68
C CYS A 136 24.30 2.60 -61.60
N ASP A 137 23.89 3.73 -62.18
CA ASP A 137 22.48 4.13 -62.27
C ASP A 137 21.79 3.39 -63.42
N ASP A 138 20.55 2.99 -63.22
CA ASP A 138 19.77 2.21 -64.19
C ASP A 138 19.26 3.04 -65.39
N GLY A 139 19.44 4.36 -65.37
CA GLY A 139 19.04 5.28 -66.44
C GLY A 139 17.54 5.56 -66.49
N THR A 140 16.76 5.07 -65.53
CA THR A 140 15.29 5.28 -65.49
C THR A 140 14.90 6.67 -64.98
N GLY A 141 15.85 7.41 -64.40
CA GLY A 141 15.59 8.70 -63.76
C GLY A 141 14.80 8.59 -62.45
N SER A 142 14.82 7.40 -61.82
CA SER A 142 14.21 7.14 -60.51
C SER A 142 15.23 7.17 -59.36
N GLY A 143 16.53 7.23 -59.67
CA GLY A 143 17.62 7.19 -58.70
C GLY A 143 17.95 5.79 -58.19
N VAL A 144 17.50 4.73 -58.86
CA VAL A 144 17.86 3.34 -58.57
C VAL A 144 19.17 2.99 -59.25
N GLY A 145 20.02 2.26 -58.55
CA GLY A 145 21.29 1.80 -59.09
C GLY A 145 21.92 0.66 -58.30
N ARG A 146 23.13 0.29 -58.69
CA ARG A 146 23.92 -0.74 -58.03
C ARG A 146 25.33 -0.23 -57.80
N CYS A 147 25.83 -0.40 -56.59
CA CYS A 147 27.24 -0.14 -56.31
C CYS A 147 28.07 -1.34 -56.77
N MET A 148 29.08 -1.09 -57.60
CA MET A 148 29.92 -2.11 -58.22
C MET A 148 31.39 -1.70 -58.16
N GLU A 149 32.28 -2.68 -58.21
CA GLU A 149 33.71 -2.39 -58.35
C GLU A 149 34.01 -1.74 -59.70
N GLY A 150 34.93 -0.79 -59.73
CA GLY A 150 35.32 -0.14 -60.97
C GLY A 150 36.37 0.94 -60.79
N SER A 151 36.54 1.71 -61.85
CA SER A 151 37.47 2.85 -61.92
C SER A 151 36.74 4.09 -62.42
N LEU A 152 37.44 5.24 -62.44
CA LEU A 152 36.95 6.48 -63.03
C LEU A 152 36.29 6.32 -64.40
N SER A 153 36.79 5.40 -65.22
CA SER A 153 36.32 5.25 -66.59
C SER A 153 35.14 4.29 -66.72
N ARG A 154 35.19 3.13 -66.06
CA ARG A 154 34.24 2.02 -66.27
C ARG A 154 34.12 1.10 -65.05
N PRO A 155 33.00 0.37 -64.93
CA PRO A 155 32.88 -0.79 -64.03
C PRO A 155 33.90 -1.89 -64.39
N ASN A 156 34.26 -2.72 -63.41
CA ASN A 156 35.16 -3.87 -63.61
C ASN A 156 34.48 -4.97 -64.46
N ILE A 157 35.26 -5.64 -65.33
CA ILE A 157 34.82 -6.27 -66.59
C ILE A 157 33.88 -7.50 -66.43
N ASN A 158 33.66 -8.01 -65.22
CA ASN A 158 32.96 -9.29 -65.01
C ASN A 158 31.43 -9.20 -64.75
N SER A 159 30.79 -8.03 -64.79
CA SER A 159 29.35 -7.95 -64.53
C SER A 159 28.64 -6.81 -65.26
N THR A 160 27.63 -7.18 -66.05
CA THR A 160 26.48 -6.41 -66.58
C THR A 160 26.67 -4.97 -67.08
N SER A 161 26.21 -4.73 -68.32
CA SER A 161 25.99 -3.41 -68.93
C SER A 161 25.50 -2.37 -67.91
N CYS A 162 26.32 -1.35 -67.66
CA CYS A 162 25.95 -0.20 -66.84
C CYS A 162 25.51 0.95 -67.75
N PRO A 163 24.23 1.37 -67.72
CA PRO A 163 23.74 2.46 -68.56
C PRO A 163 24.42 3.79 -68.27
N GLN A 164 24.58 4.14 -66.99
CA GLN A 164 25.18 5.39 -66.54
C GLN A 164 26.12 5.13 -65.35
N TRP A 165 27.42 5.35 -65.57
CA TRP A 165 28.47 5.06 -64.60
C TRP A 165 28.95 6.32 -63.88
N TYR A 166 29.04 6.22 -62.55
CA TYR A 166 29.42 7.30 -61.65
C TYR A 166 30.53 6.80 -60.71
N PHE A 167 31.65 7.52 -60.62
CA PHE A 167 32.79 7.11 -59.78
C PHE A 167 33.24 8.18 -58.79
N THR A 168 33.06 9.47 -59.11
CA THR A 168 33.44 10.59 -58.23
C THR A 168 32.25 11.45 -57.81
N THR A 169 31.10 11.30 -58.46
CA THR A 169 29.91 12.12 -58.26
C THR A 169 28.68 11.25 -58.32
N CYS A 170 27.67 11.49 -57.49
CA CYS A 170 26.41 10.77 -57.57
C CYS A 170 25.48 11.29 -58.67
N PRO A 171 24.56 10.46 -59.19
CA PRO A 171 23.50 10.94 -60.04
C PRO A 171 22.69 11.99 -59.27
N LYS A 172 22.28 13.02 -60.01
CA LYS A 172 21.45 14.11 -59.51
C LYS A 172 20.12 13.62 -58.96
N CYS A 173 19.52 12.63 -59.63
CA CYS A 173 18.26 12.06 -59.20
C CYS A 173 18.48 10.97 -58.13
N ARG A 174 17.86 11.14 -56.95
CA ARG A 174 18.03 10.23 -55.80
C ARG A 174 16.70 9.81 -55.17
N CYS A 175 15.67 9.54 -55.97
CA CYS A 175 14.33 9.22 -55.47
C CYS A 175 14.13 7.77 -55.00
N ASN A 176 15.21 7.02 -54.82
CA ASN A 176 15.20 5.64 -54.34
C ASN A 176 14.26 4.70 -55.13
N GLY A 177 13.90 5.01 -56.38
CA GLY A 177 12.96 4.18 -57.15
C GLY A 177 11.48 4.44 -56.87
N HIS A 178 11.17 5.41 -56.02
CA HIS A 178 9.81 5.70 -55.57
C HIS A 178 9.22 6.97 -56.19
N SER A 179 10.00 7.72 -56.94
CA SER A 179 9.55 8.87 -57.71
C SER A 179 10.48 9.07 -58.91
N ARG A 180 10.19 10.04 -59.76
CA ARG A 180 11.09 10.48 -60.84
C ARG A 180 11.53 11.91 -60.56
N CYS A 181 12.69 12.30 -61.06
CA CYS A 181 13.14 13.68 -60.98
C CYS A 181 12.68 14.49 -62.18
N ARG A 182 12.30 15.75 -61.94
CA ARG A 182 12.09 16.72 -63.01
C ARG A 182 13.46 17.13 -63.56
N LEU A 183 13.60 17.14 -64.88
CA LEU A 183 14.86 17.31 -65.65
C LEU A 183 15.71 18.57 -65.33
N VAL A 184 15.28 19.45 -64.43
CA VAL A 184 15.90 20.76 -64.18
C VAL A 184 16.40 20.94 -62.74
N ASP A 185 15.79 20.30 -61.73
CA ASP A 185 15.99 20.72 -60.33
C ASP A 185 16.47 19.63 -59.36
N ASP A 186 16.83 18.42 -59.81
CA ASP A 186 17.35 17.32 -58.96
C ASP A 186 16.41 16.89 -57.80
N VAL A 187 15.17 17.40 -57.79
CA VAL A 187 14.13 17.16 -56.79
C VAL A 187 13.15 16.10 -57.30
N CYS A 188 12.79 15.17 -56.41
CA CYS A 188 11.79 14.14 -56.66
C CYS A 188 10.39 14.75 -56.80
N ASP A 189 9.55 14.17 -57.67
CA ASP A 189 8.15 14.58 -57.71
C ASP A 189 7.52 14.40 -56.33
N LYS A 190 6.75 15.41 -55.87
CA LYS A 190 6.16 15.48 -54.52
C LYS A 190 5.28 14.28 -54.14
N ASN A 191 4.88 13.47 -55.11
CA ASN A 191 4.04 12.30 -54.92
C ASN A 191 4.90 11.02 -54.94
N CYS A 192 5.71 10.82 -53.91
CA CYS A 192 6.41 9.56 -53.67
C CYS A 192 5.42 8.37 -53.70
N GLN A 193 5.75 7.34 -54.47
CA GLN A 193 4.97 6.12 -54.65
C GLN A 193 5.37 5.02 -53.65
N HIS A 194 4.71 3.86 -53.70
CA HIS A 194 5.01 2.70 -52.84
C HIS A 194 5.00 2.99 -51.32
N ASN A 195 4.12 3.89 -50.88
CA ASN A 195 3.96 4.28 -49.46
C ASN A 195 5.22 4.89 -48.84
N THR A 196 5.99 5.64 -49.62
CA THR A 196 7.15 6.40 -49.15
C THR A 196 6.87 7.89 -49.05
N GLU A 197 7.70 8.59 -48.29
CA GLU A 197 7.73 10.04 -48.09
C GLU A 197 9.17 10.52 -47.84
N GLY A 198 9.33 11.83 -47.75
CA GLY A 198 10.64 12.50 -47.70
C GLY A 198 10.93 13.27 -48.99
N GLU A 199 12.02 14.03 -48.98
CA GLU A 199 12.46 14.80 -50.15
C GLU A 199 12.98 13.90 -51.28
N HIS A 200 13.49 12.73 -50.90
CA HIS A 200 14.09 11.71 -51.75
C HIS A 200 13.35 10.36 -51.66
N CYS A 201 12.13 10.37 -51.12
CA CYS A 201 11.31 9.18 -50.88
C CYS A 201 12.06 8.10 -50.06
N GLU A 202 12.84 8.55 -49.08
CA GLU A 202 13.79 7.78 -48.28
C GLU A 202 13.17 7.20 -47.00
N HIS A 203 11.94 7.58 -46.67
CA HIS A 203 11.22 7.11 -45.49
C HIS A 203 9.89 6.45 -45.88
N CYS A 204 9.44 5.49 -45.07
CA CYS A 204 8.08 4.99 -45.18
C CYS A 204 7.10 6.01 -44.59
N ARG A 205 5.91 6.13 -45.19
CA ARG A 205 4.82 6.96 -44.67
C ARG A 205 4.38 6.49 -43.27
N PRO A 206 3.73 7.35 -42.47
CA PRO A 206 3.07 6.93 -41.24
C PRO A 206 2.19 5.71 -41.48
N THR A 207 2.15 4.79 -40.52
CA THR A 207 1.50 3.47 -40.59
C THR A 207 2.18 2.43 -41.50
N PHE A 208 3.37 2.73 -42.03
CA PHE A 208 4.22 1.77 -42.74
C PHE A 208 5.63 1.72 -42.13
N TYR A 209 6.33 0.60 -42.35
CA TYR A 209 7.70 0.38 -41.90
C TYR A 209 8.52 -0.38 -42.94
N GLY A 210 9.85 -0.30 -42.83
CA GLY A 210 10.79 -0.97 -43.70
C GLY A 210 11.90 -0.04 -44.15
N ASN A 211 12.63 -0.47 -45.18
CA ASN A 211 13.72 0.30 -45.75
C ASN A 211 13.44 0.53 -47.24
N PRO A 212 13.02 1.74 -47.64
CA PRO A 212 12.68 2.07 -49.04
C PRO A 212 13.92 2.35 -49.91
N ILE A 213 15.13 2.34 -49.35
CA ILE A 213 16.33 2.71 -50.09
C ILE A 213 16.53 1.81 -51.32
N ASN A 214 16.75 2.47 -52.46
CA ASN A 214 17.11 1.85 -53.73
C ASN A 214 16.13 0.78 -54.23
N GLY A 215 14.85 1.14 -54.33
CA GLY A 215 13.76 0.25 -54.75
C GLY A 215 13.29 -0.67 -53.64
N GLY A 216 13.52 -0.28 -52.37
CA GLY A 216 13.06 -1.01 -51.21
C GLY A 216 11.53 -1.01 -51.08
N VAL A 217 11.01 -1.66 -50.04
CA VAL A 217 9.56 -1.82 -49.87
C VAL A 217 9.16 -1.39 -48.46
N CYS A 218 8.06 -0.64 -48.39
CA CYS A 218 7.38 -0.29 -47.16
C CYS A 218 6.20 -1.23 -46.93
N HIS A 219 6.19 -1.92 -45.79
CA HIS A 219 5.14 -2.81 -45.36
C HIS A 219 4.17 -2.08 -44.41
N PRO A 220 2.86 -2.35 -44.48
CA PRO A 220 1.92 -1.77 -43.53
C PRO A 220 2.19 -2.29 -42.11
N CYS A 221 2.05 -1.43 -41.11
CA CYS A 221 2.13 -1.82 -39.70
C CYS A 221 1.05 -2.87 -39.38
N GLN A 222 1.45 -3.95 -38.72
CA GLN A 222 0.54 -5.07 -38.39
C GLN A 222 0.27 -5.14 -36.88
N CYS A 223 -0.43 -4.13 -36.35
CA CYS A 223 -0.62 -3.98 -34.91
C CYS A 223 -1.93 -4.60 -34.36
N ASN A 224 -2.51 -5.57 -35.08
CA ASN A 224 -3.71 -6.32 -34.68
C ASN A 224 -4.91 -5.46 -34.26
N GLY A 225 -5.07 -4.26 -34.82
CA GLY A 225 -6.15 -3.33 -34.46
C GLY A 225 -5.99 -2.65 -33.09
N HIS A 226 -4.86 -2.86 -32.41
CA HIS A 226 -4.52 -2.24 -31.12
C HIS A 226 -3.56 -1.06 -31.26
N GLY A 227 -3.29 -0.64 -32.49
CA GLY A 227 -2.55 0.57 -32.84
C GLY A 227 -2.50 0.75 -34.35
N ASP A 228 -2.21 1.96 -34.81
CA ASP A 228 -2.07 2.28 -36.24
C ASP A 228 -0.61 2.57 -36.62
N ASN A 229 0.18 3.04 -35.65
CA ASN A 229 1.56 3.45 -35.85
C ASN A 229 2.53 2.38 -35.33
N CYS A 230 3.63 2.22 -36.04
CA CYS A 230 4.75 1.40 -35.62
C CYS A 230 6.08 2.13 -35.89
N ASN A 231 7.15 1.62 -35.32
CA ASN A 231 8.49 2.12 -35.58
C ASN A 231 8.82 1.94 -37.08
N PRO A 232 9.25 3.00 -37.79
CA PRO A 232 9.42 2.97 -39.23
C PRO A 232 10.55 2.05 -39.71
N GLU A 233 11.53 1.74 -38.85
CA GLU A 233 12.64 0.85 -39.21
C GLU A 233 12.37 -0.60 -38.80
N THR A 234 11.88 -0.81 -37.58
CA THR A 234 11.74 -2.15 -37.00
C THR A 234 10.36 -2.77 -37.18
N GLY A 235 9.32 -1.96 -37.39
CA GLY A 235 7.93 -2.40 -37.43
C GLY A 235 7.27 -2.60 -36.07
N GLN A 236 7.96 -2.29 -34.97
CA GLN A 236 7.41 -2.46 -33.62
C GLN A 236 6.25 -1.50 -33.36
N CYS A 237 5.09 -2.05 -33.03
CA CYS A 237 3.86 -1.30 -32.84
C CYS A 237 3.83 -0.47 -31.56
N SER A 238 3.25 0.73 -31.68
CA SER A 238 2.90 1.58 -30.53
C SER A 238 1.48 1.24 -30.07
N CYS A 239 1.36 0.31 -29.12
CA CYS A 239 0.05 -0.15 -28.64
C CYS A 239 -0.73 0.96 -27.92
N THR A 240 -2.00 1.13 -28.29
CA THR A 240 -2.88 2.22 -27.81
C THR A 240 -3.68 1.84 -26.57
N THR A 241 -3.77 0.55 -26.24
CA THR A 241 -4.46 0.05 -25.06
C THR A 241 -3.45 -0.38 -24.00
N LYS A 242 -3.55 0.17 -22.79
CA LYS A 242 -2.66 -0.19 -21.69
C LYS A 242 -2.84 -1.65 -21.29
N GLY A 243 -1.71 -2.34 -21.09
CA GLY A 243 -1.67 -3.77 -20.78
C GLY A 243 -1.54 -4.69 -22.00
N ILE A 244 -1.65 -4.15 -23.23
CA ILE A 244 -1.29 -4.89 -24.45
C ILE A 244 0.18 -4.63 -24.77
N ILE A 245 0.92 -5.71 -25.00
CA ILE A 245 2.35 -5.73 -25.27
C ILE A 245 2.67 -6.65 -26.47
N GLY A 246 3.94 -6.68 -26.87
CA GLY A 246 4.44 -7.48 -28.00
C GLY A 246 4.75 -6.63 -29.23
N HIS A 247 5.49 -7.20 -30.18
CA HIS A 247 5.93 -6.48 -31.39
C HIS A 247 4.74 -6.01 -32.22
N ASN A 248 3.66 -6.80 -32.24
CA ASN A 248 2.44 -6.57 -33.01
C ASN A 248 1.23 -6.28 -32.11
N CYS A 249 1.44 -5.93 -30.83
CA CYS A 249 0.36 -5.78 -29.84
C CYS A 249 -0.50 -7.05 -29.72
N ASP A 250 0.15 -8.21 -29.64
CA ASP A 250 -0.42 -9.53 -29.78
C ASP A 250 -0.57 -10.28 -28.44
N LYS A 251 -0.12 -9.71 -27.32
CA LYS A 251 -0.14 -10.38 -26.00
C LYS A 251 -0.54 -9.42 -24.88
N CYS A 252 -1.06 -9.97 -23.78
CA CYS A 252 -1.29 -9.21 -22.56
C CYS A 252 -0.03 -9.21 -21.68
N ASP A 253 0.14 -8.16 -20.89
CA ASP A 253 1.12 -8.14 -19.80
C ASP A 253 0.70 -9.12 -18.70
N GLU A 254 1.37 -10.27 -18.67
CA GLU A 254 1.02 -11.45 -17.84
C GLU A 254 0.98 -11.18 -16.33
N ARG A 255 1.57 -10.07 -15.86
CA ARG A 255 1.62 -9.76 -14.42
C ARG A 255 0.27 -9.35 -13.86
N ASP A 256 -0.46 -8.51 -14.59
CA ASP A 256 -1.62 -7.79 -14.07
C ASP A 256 -2.86 -7.84 -14.99
N TYR A 257 -2.69 -8.31 -16.24
CA TYR A 257 -3.75 -8.31 -17.25
C TYR A 257 -4.16 -9.72 -17.67
N VAL A 258 -5.46 -9.88 -17.92
CA VAL A 258 -6.06 -11.11 -18.42
C VAL A 258 -6.80 -10.87 -19.73
N GLY A 259 -6.94 -11.92 -20.54
CA GLY A 259 -7.60 -11.87 -21.85
C GLY A 259 -6.65 -12.23 -22.99
N ASN A 260 -7.12 -12.01 -24.21
CA ASN A 260 -6.33 -12.25 -25.42
C ASN A 260 -6.65 -11.15 -26.46
N PRO A 261 -5.67 -10.33 -26.87
CA PRO A 261 -5.90 -9.26 -27.83
C PRO A 261 -6.01 -9.76 -29.27
N GLN A 262 -5.65 -11.02 -29.56
CA GLN A 262 -5.76 -11.60 -30.91
C GLN A 262 -7.17 -12.11 -31.24
N ASP A 263 -8.02 -12.28 -30.23
CA ASP A 263 -9.40 -12.71 -30.45
C ASP A 263 -10.19 -11.60 -31.17
N LEU A 264 -11.28 -11.98 -31.85
CA LEU A 264 -12.17 -11.02 -32.50
C LEU A 264 -12.78 -10.08 -31.44
N ASN A 265 -12.45 -8.78 -31.51
CA ASN A 265 -12.76 -7.78 -30.47
C ASN A 265 -12.17 -8.10 -29.09
N GLY A 266 -11.15 -8.96 -29.05
CA GLY A 266 -10.38 -9.29 -27.86
C GLY A 266 -9.55 -8.11 -27.36
N SER A 267 -9.29 -8.08 -26.06
CA SER A 267 -8.42 -7.08 -25.45
C SER A 267 -7.90 -7.59 -24.12
N CYS A 268 -7.02 -6.82 -23.50
CA CYS A 268 -6.48 -7.10 -22.18
C CYS A 268 -7.22 -6.28 -21.13
N TYR A 269 -7.55 -6.92 -20.01
CA TYR A 269 -8.31 -6.35 -18.91
C TYR A 269 -7.50 -6.45 -17.62
N TYR A 270 -7.39 -5.33 -16.91
CA TYR A 270 -6.80 -5.32 -15.58
C TYR A 270 -7.80 -5.87 -14.56
N ASN A 271 -7.38 -6.87 -13.78
CA ASN A 271 -8.26 -7.50 -12.79
C ASN A 271 -8.36 -6.66 -11.51
N LEU A 272 -9.49 -5.99 -11.31
CA LEU A 272 -9.76 -5.19 -10.12
C LEU A 272 -10.30 -6.07 -9.00
N SER A 273 -9.72 -5.95 -7.81
CA SER A 273 -10.27 -6.58 -6.61
C SER A 273 -11.35 -5.71 -5.98
N THR A 274 -12.42 -6.34 -5.50
CA THR A 274 -13.50 -5.67 -4.77
C THR A 274 -13.00 -5.13 -3.43
N SER A 275 -13.51 -3.98 -3.00
CA SER A 275 -13.15 -3.24 -1.77
C SER A 275 -11.79 -2.54 -1.81
N TYR A 276 -11.14 -2.48 -2.98
CA TYR A 276 -9.93 -1.69 -3.21
C TYR A 276 -10.19 -0.54 -4.17
N THR A 277 -9.42 0.53 -4.01
CA THR A 277 -9.41 1.65 -4.94
C THR A 277 -8.07 1.72 -5.64
N TYR A 278 -8.10 1.68 -6.96
CA TYR A 278 -6.91 1.66 -7.79
C TYR A 278 -6.72 3.03 -8.44
N THR A 279 -5.46 3.47 -8.53
CA THR A 279 -5.09 4.71 -9.22
C THR A 279 -4.11 4.37 -10.33
N PHE A 280 -4.45 4.76 -11.56
CA PHE A 280 -3.64 4.57 -12.74
C PHE A 280 -3.09 5.91 -13.20
N ASN A 281 -1.77 6.03 -13.18
CA ASN A 281 -1.05 7.21 -13.63
C ASN A 281 -0.32 6.88 -14.95
N MET A 282 -0.80 7.48 -16.05
CA MET A 282 -0.24 7.35 -17.40
C MET A 282 0.46 8.64 -17.80
N SER A 283 1.38 9.12 -16.96
CA SER A 283 2.15 10.35 -17.20
C SER A 283 3.61 10.10 -17.58
N LYS A 284 4.03 8.84 -17.73
CA LYS A 284 5.40 8.54 -18.13
C LYS A 284 5.60 8.85 -19.63
N PRO A 285 6.82 9.19 -20.07
CA PRO A 285 7.10 9.44 -21.48
C PRO A 285 6.74 8.26 -22.38
N ASP A 286 6.93 7.03 -21.90
CA ASP A 286 6.60 5.81 -22.64
C ASP A 286 5.07 5.55 -22.76
N ASP A 287 4.25 6.22 -21.94
CA ASP A 287 2.79 6.07 -21.96
C ASP A 287 2.12 6.95 -23.05
N ILE A 288 2.88 7.70 -23.86
CA ILE A 288 2.36 8.72 -24.79
C ILE A 288 1.33 8.18 -25.81
N HIS A 289 1.41 6.89 -26.14
CA HIS A 289 0.56 6.27 -27.14
C HIS A 289 -0.76 5.74 -26.60
N TYR A 290 -0.93 5.67 -25.27
CA TYR A 290 -2.14 5.09 -24.67
C TYR A 290 -3.34 6.02 -24.77
N THR A 291 -4.46 5.47 -25.26
CA THR A 291 -5.75 6.14 -25.38
C THR A 291 -6.91 5.31 -24.83
N ARG A 292 -6.63 4.09 -24.35
CA ARG A 292 -7.60 3.14 -23.80
C ARG A 292 -7.00 2.32 -22.67
N ILE A 293 -7.83 1.97 -21.69
CA ILE A 293 -7.56 0.96 -20.66
C ILE A 293 -8.86 0.23 -20.33
N ASN A 294 -8.78 -1.08 -20.12
CA ASN A 294 -9.94 -1.90 -19.80
C ASN A 294 -9.74 -2.59 -18.44
N PHE A 295 -10.86 -2.79 -17.75
CA PHE A 295 -10.91 -3.39 -16.43
C PHE A 295 -11.92 -4.50 -16.39
N ILE A 296 -11.63 -5.51 -15.58
CA ILE A 296 -12.53 -6.60 -15.26
C ILE A 296 -12.68 -6.70 -13.74
N ASN A 297 -13.89 -6.94 -13.27
CA ASN A 297 -14.15 -7.24 -11.87
C ASN A 297 -15.22 -8.32 -11.77
N THR A 298 -14.93 -9.38 -11.02
CA THR A 298 -15.93 -10.37 -10.61
C THR A 298 -16.17 -10.20 -9.10
N PRO A 299 -17.30 -9.59 -8.69
CA PRO A 299 -17.63 -9.39 -7.29
C PRO A 299 -17.65 -10.71 -6.51
N LEU A 300 -17.12 -10.68 -5.28
CA LEU A 300 -16.93 -11.88 -4.45
C LEU A 300 -18.25 -12.39 -3.85
N SER A 301 -19.13 -11.47 -3.47
CA SER A 301 -20.42 -11.79 -2.83
C SER A 301 -21.56 -11.47 -3.78
N PRO A 302 -22.13 -12.44 -4.53
CA PRO A 302 -23.12 -12.14 -5.54
C PRO A 302 -24.37 -11.46 -4.96
N GLU A 303 -24.75 -11.75 -3.71
CA GLU A 303 -26.00 -11.28 -3.09
C GLU A 303 -25.95 -9.85 -2.50
N ILE A 304 -24.86 -9.11 -2.68
CA ILE A 304 -24.68 -7.76 -2.12
C ILE A 304 -24.61 -6.76 -3.27
N ASP A 305 -25.34 -5.66 -3.15
CA ASP A 305 -25.28 -4.53 -4.08
C ASP A 305 -23.85 -4.06 -4.30
N ILE A 306 -23.57 -3.65 -5.53
CA ILE A 306 -22.24 -3.24 -5.95
C ILE A 306 -22.25 -1.74 -6.17
N GLU A 307 -21.33 -1.05 -5.52
CA GLU A 307 -21.04 0.35 -5.78
C GLU A 307 -19.79 0.46 -6.65
N PHE A 308 -19.98 1.00 -7.84
CA PHE A 308 -18.93 1.32 -8.79
C PHE A 308 -18.62 2.81 -8.74
N SER A 309 -17.34 3.16 -8.70
CA SER A 309 -16.88 4.55 -8.80
C SER A 309 -15.74 4.64 -9.79
N VAL A 310 -15.78 5.64 -10.66
CA VAL A 310 -14.67 6.02 -11.54
C VAL A 310 -14.52 7.53 -11.59
N GLN A 311 -13.28 7.98 -11.43
CA GLN A 311 -12.90 9.38 -11.47
C GLN A 311 -11.77 9.60 -12.48
N CYS A 312 -12.03 10.41 -13.50
CA CYS A 312 -11.04 10.83 -14.49
C CYS A 312 -10.66 12.29 -14.27
N GLN A 313 -9.37 12.61 -14.41
CA GLN A 313 -8.89 13.99 -14.35
C GLN A 313 -9.24 14.76 -15.63
N ASP A 314 -9.04 14.14 -16.79
CA ASP A 314 -9.31 14.74 -18.11
C ASP A 314 -10.48 14.05 -18.82
N SER A 315 -10.87 14.61 -19.97
CA SER A 315 -11.97 14.09 -20.79
C SER A 315 -11.67 12.68 -21.29
N ALA A 316 -12.47 11.72 -20.86
CA ALA A 316 -12.49 10.34 -21.34
C ALA A 316 -13.93 9.85 -21.49
N MET A 317 -14.11 8.70 -22.13
CA MET A 317 -15.40 8.03 -22.26
C MET A 317 -15.37 6.69 -21.52
N VAL A 318 -16.49 6.28 -20.94
CA VAL A 318 -16.63 5.05 -20.15
C VAL A 318 -17.78 4.21 -20.69
N ASN A 319 -17.49 2.94 -20.98
CA ASN A 319 -18.49 1.91 -21.24
C ASN A 319 -18.49 0.91 -20.10
N ILE A 320 -19.67 0.51 -19.64
CA ILE A 320 -19.85 -0.49 -18.59
C ILE A 320 -20.77 -1.57 -19.13
N SER A 321 -20.28 -2.80 -19.09
CA SER A 321 -21.04 -3.98 -19.48
C SER A 321 -20.91 -5.07 -18.43
N VAL A 322 -21.90 -5.94 -18.38
CA VAL A 322 -21.90 -7.12 -17.54
C VAL A 322 -21.96 -8.36 -18.42
N GLY A 323 -21.10 -9.32 -18.11
CA GLY A 323 -20.99 -10.60 -18.77
C GLY A 323 -21.00 -11.74 -17.77
N SER A 324 -20.98 -12.96 -18.31
CA SER A 324 -20.70 -14.16 -17.55
C SER A 324 -19.45 -14.83 -18.11
N SER A 325 -18.59 -15.31 -17.22
CA SER A 325 -17.39 -16.07 -17.58
C SER A 325 -17.74 -17.56 -17.61
N SER A 326 -17.97 -18.10 -18.82
CA SER A 326 -18.11 -19.55 -19.02
C SER A 326 -17.14 -20.04 -20.11
N ASN A 327 -16.29 -21.01 -19.77
CA ASN A 327 -15.37 -21.70 -20.70
C ASN A 327 -14.50 -20.78 -21.56
N SER A 328 -13.57 -20.07 -20.90
CA SER A 328 -12.42 -19.38 -21.54
C SER A 328 -12.75 -18.19 -22.45
N SER A 329 -14.04 -17.90 -22.66
CA SER A 329 -14.52 -16.83 -23.53
C SER A 329 -15.49 -15.96 -22.74
N MET A 330 -15.17 -14.69 -22.54
CA MET A 330 -16.04 -13.77 -21.82
C MET A 330 -17.19 -13.31 -22.72
N VAL A 331 -18.43 -13.70 -22.37
CA VAL A 331 -19.61 -13.32 -23.14
C VAL A 331 -20.28 -12.11 -22.50
N ILE A 332 -20.36 -11.00 -23.24
CA ILE A 332 -21.10 -9.81 -22.81
C ILE A 332 -22.59 -10.12 -22.90
N ILE A 333 -23.28 -10.08 -21.75
CA ILE A 333 -24.72 -10.37 -21.67
C ILE A 333 -25.52 -9.09 -21.84
N ARG A 334 -25.09 -8.00 -21.19
CA ARG A 334 -25.82 -6.73 -21.20
C ARG A 334 -24.86 -5.55 -21.14
N ARG A 335 -25.09 -4.57 -22.00
CA ARG A 335 -24.44 -3.25 -21.92
C ARG A 335 -25.27 -2.39 -20.98
N LEU A 336 -24.69 -1.99 -19.85
CA LEU A 336 -25.37 -1.19 -18.84
C LEU A 336 -25.31 0.29 -19.20
N TYR A 337 -24.14 0.75 -19.61
CA TYR A 337 -23.89 2.13 -20.02
C TYR A 337 -22.90 2.18 -21.18
N GLU A 338 -23.16 3.05 -22.15
CA GLU A 338 -22.32 3.22 -23.34
C GLU A 338 -22.16 4.72 -23.63
N GLY A 339 -20.91 5.15 -23.85
CA GLY A 339 -20.56 6.52 -24.20
C GLY A 339 -20.71 7.54 -23.07
N MET A 340 -20.53 7.14 -21.80
CA MET A 340 -20.60 8.10 -20.70
C MET A 340 -19.34 8.96 -20.64
N ARG A 341 -19.47 10.28 -20.46
CA ARG A 341 -18.31 11.15 -20.20
C ARG A 341 -17.76 10.87 -18.80
N CYS A 342 -16.47 10.58 -18.72
CA CYS A 342 -15.79 10.36 -17.47
C CYS A 342 -15.55 11.70 -16.75
N GLY A 343 -16.06 11.80 -15.53
CA GLY A 343 -15.79 12.89 -14.60
C GLY A 343 -15.62 12.30 -13.21
N ASN A 344 -16.67 12.36 -12.39
CA ASN A 344 -16.78 11.58 -11.16
C ASN A 344 -18.10 10.81 -11.20
N ILE A 345 -18.03 9.55 -11.65
CA ILE A 345 -19.19 8.69 -11.83
C ILE A 345 -19.27 7.76 -10.63
N LYS A 346 -20.43 7.73 -9.96
CA LYS A 346 -20.78 6.75 -8.93
C LYS A 346 -22.09 6.09 -9.30
N LEU A 347 -22.08 4.77 -9.41
CA LEU A 347 -23.23 3.97 -9.79
C LEU A 347 -23.44 2.86 -8.77
N ARG A 348 -24.70 2.57 -8.46
CA ARG A 348 -25.09 1.44 -7.63
C ARG A 348 -25.84 0.45 -8.49
N PHE A 349 -25.42 -0.80 -8.45
CA PHE A 349 -26.06 -1.91 -9.14
C PHE A 349 -26.67 -2.85 -8.10
N ALA A 350 -27.99 -2.93 -8.07
CA ALA A 350 -28.67 -3.88 -7.19
C ALA A 350 -28.49 -5.30 -7.72
N TYR A 351 -28.26 -6.27 -6.82
CA TYR A 351 -28.09 -7.67 -7.23
C TYR A 351 -29.32 -8.21 -7.98
N THR A 352 -30.52 -7.83 -7.54
CA THR A 352 -31.79 -8.24 -8.14
C THR A 352 -31.93 -7.81 -9.59
N ASP A 353 -31.36 -6.66 -9.95
CA ASP A 353 -31.50 -6.06 -11.29
C ASP A 353 -30.57 -6.71 -12.30
N LEU A 354 -29.47 -7.31 -11.82
CA LEU A 354 -28.48 -7.98 -12.66
C LEU A 354 -28.96 -9.37 -13.08
N GLY A 355 -29.66 -10.11 -12.22
CA GLY A 355 -30.28 -11.39 -12.54
C GLY A 355 -29.32 -12.49 -13.05
N ILE A 356 -28.00 -12.31 -12.91
CA ILE A 356 -26.95 -13.19 -13.43
C ILE A 356 -26.15 -13.75 -12.25
N LYS A 357 -26.04 -15.08 -12.15
CA LYS A 357 -25.12 -15.73 -11.20
C LYS A 357 -23.68 -15.54 -11.68
N ASN A 358 -22.80 -15.07 -10.81
CA ASN A 358 -21.39 -14.74 -11.12
C ASN A 358 -21.24 -13.64 -12.21
N ALA A 359 -22.01 -12.57 -12.08
CA ALA A 359 -21.88 -11.39 -12.94
C ALA A 359 -20.44 -10.85 -12.92
N THR A 360 -19.85 -10.68 -14.09
CA THR A 360 -18.52 -10.07 -14.25
C THR A 360 -18.67 -8.74 -14.97
N PHE A 361 -18.14 -7.68 -14.38
CA PHE A 361 -18.18 -6.33 -14.93
C PHE A 361 -16.97 -6.11 -15.83
N LEU A 362 -17.22 -5.55 -17.01
CA LEU A 362 -16.20 -5.05 -17.91
C LEU A 362 -16.38 -3.54 -18.02
N VAL A 363 -15.31 -2.81 -17.75
CA VAL A 363 -15.28 -1.35 -17.83
C VAL A 363 -14.19 -0.94 -18.80
N ASN A 364 -14.57 -0.21 -19.85
CA ASN A 364 -13.64 0.31 -20.84
C ASN A 364 -13.57 1.82 -20.69
N VAL A 365 -12.38 2.36 -20.40
CA VAL A 365 -12.12 3.80 -20.37
C VAL A 365 -11.29 4.13 -21.61
N TYR A 366 -11.81 4.99 -22.48
CA TYR A 366 -11.25 5.22 -23.82
C TYR A 366 -11.37 6.68 -24.25
N LEU A 367 -10.68 7.03 -25.35
CA LEU A 367 -10.61 8.40 -25.90
C LEU A 367 -9.98 9.44 -24.94
N PHE A 368 -9.10 9.01 -24.04
CA PHE A 368 -8.24 9.94 -23.30
C PHE A 368 -6.94 10.19 -24.06
N ARG A 369 -6.20 11.23 -23.64
CA ARG A 369 -4.85 11.54 -24.10
C ARG A 369 -3.93 11.62 -22.90
N THR A 370 -2.70 11.13 -23.01
CA THR A 370 -1.71 11.20 -21.94
C THR A 370 -0.99 12.56 -21.91
N PRO A 371 -0.57 13.07 -20.74
CA PRO A 371 -0.66 12.45 -19.41
C PRO A 371 -2.10 12.32 -18.89
N PHE A 372 -2.43 11.20 -18.26
CA PHE A 372 -3.79 10.91 -17.79
C PHE A 372 -3.79 10.24 -16.42
N LEU A 373 -4.69 10.67 -15.54
CA LEU A 373 -4.89 10.10 -14.20
C LEU A 373 -6.33 9.60 -14.04
N LEU A 374 -6.45 8.35 -13.59
CA LEU A 374 -7.71 7.64 -13.41
C LEU A 374 -7.74 6.96 -12.04
N GLN A 375 -8.84 7.10 -11.32
CA GLN A 375 -9.11 6.35 -10.10
C GLN A 375 -10.39 5.53 -10.26
N ILE A 376 -10.37 4.25 -9.92
CA ILE A 376 -11.49 3.32 -10.13
C ILE A 376 -11.61 2.35 -8.96
N SER A 377 -12.85 2.02 -8.57
CA SER A 377 -13.11 1.09 -7.48
C SER A 377 -14.45 0.37 -7.65
N PHE A 378 -14.48 -0.89 -7.24
CA PHE A 378 -15.69 -1.65 -6.95
C PHE A 378 -15.75 -1.91 -5.46
N SER A 379 -16.88 -1.62 -4.82
CA SER A 379 -17.06 -1.91 -3.40
C SER A 379 -18.38 -2.63 -3.14
N GLN A 380 -18.36 -3.52 -2.15
CA GLN A 380 -19.54 -4.24 -1.67
C GLN A 380 -19.66 -3.96 -0.18
N HIS A 381 -20.48 -2.98 0.18
CA HIS A 381 -20.79 -2.69 1.56
C HIS A 381 -22.14 -3.31 1.89
N ARG A 382 -22.18 -4.21 2.89
CA ARG A 382 -23.44 -4.50 3.55
C ARG A 382 -23.88 -3.20 4.21
N ASN A 383 -25.08 -2.72 3.87
CA ASN A 383 -25.69 -1.62 4.61
C ASN A 383 -25.89 -2.12 6.06
N ILE A 384 -24.92 -1.85 6.93
CA ILE A 384 -25.13 -1.99 8.37
C ILE A 384 -26.08 -0.86 8.70
N ASP A 385 -27.33 -1.20 8.99
CA ASP A 385 -28.27 -0.21 9.49
C ASP A 385 -27.81 0.21 10.89
N ILE A 386 -27.01 1.27 10.92
CA ILE A 386 -26.44 1.85 12.14
C ILE A 386 -27.57 2.17 13.12
N LEU A 387 -28.73 2.58 12.63
CA LEU A 387 -29.91 2.83 13.44
C LEU A 387 -30.43 1.53 14.09
N HIS A 388 -30.55 0.44 13.32
CA HIS A 388 -30.96 -0.86 13.85
C HIS A 388 -29.99 -1.40 14.91
N PHE A 389 -28.68 -1.24 14.70
CA PHE A 389 -27.65 -1.60 15.69
C PHE A 389 -27.82 -0.81 17.00
N PHE A 390 -28.00 0.52 16.92
CA PHE A 390 -28.22 1.33 18.12
C PHE A 390 -29.55 1.05 18.81
N LEU A 391 -30.64 0.80 18.06
CA LEU A 391 -31.95 0.47 18.62
C LEU A 391 -31.94 -0.87 19.37
N THR A 392 -31.31 -1.89 18.79
CA THR A 392 -31.19 -3.21 19.44
C THR A 392 -30.27 -3.16 20.66
N PHE A 393 -29.10 -2.52 20.54
CA PHE A 393 -28.17 -2.35 21.66
C PHE A 393 -28.77 -1.54 22.81
N SER A 394 -29.39 -0.39 22.52
CA SER A 394 -30.04 0.44 23.54
C SER A 394 -31.24 -0.24 24.18
N GLY A 395 -32.03 -0.99 23.40
CA GLY A 395 -33.14 -1.80 23.92
C GLY A 395 -32.67 -2.83 24.94
N CYS A 396 -31.66 -3.63 24.60
CA CYS A 396 -31.07 -4.61 25.53
C CYS A 396 -30.44 -3.96 26.76
N PHE A 397 -29.78 -2.81 26.61
CA PHE A 397 -29.18 -2.10 27.73
C PHE A 397 -30.24 -1.57 28.71
N LEU A 398 -31.31 -0.96 28.20
CA LEU A 398 -32.41 -0.45 29.02
C LEU A 398 -33.16 -1.59 29.71
N THR A 399 -33.37 -2.73 29.06
CA THR A 399 -34.01 -3.89 29.71
C THR A 399 -33.17 -4.44 30.86
N LEU A 400 -31.84 -4.51 30.70
CA LEU A 400 -30.93 -4.91 31.78
C LEU A 400 -30.95 -3.92 32.95
N LEU A 401 -30.99 -2.61 32.68
CA LEU A 401 -31.10 -1.59 33.73
C LEU A 401 -32.44 -1.68 34.49
N ILE A 402 -33.54 -1.95 33.79
CA ILE A 402 -34.85 -2.15 34.43
C ILE A 402 -34.82 -3.41 35.33
N ILE A 403 -34.26 -4.51 34.85
CA ILE A 403 -34.11 -5.74 35.65
C ILE A 403 -33.24 -5.46 36.89
N ALA A 404 -32.12 -4.77 36.73
CA ALA A 404 -31.26 -4.38 37.85
C ALA A 404 -31.99 -3.48 38.86
N ALA A 405 -32.79 -2.52 38.40
CA ALA A 405 -33.59 -1.65 39.26
C ALA A 405 -34.69 -2.42 40.00
N ILE A 406 -35.35 -3.39 39.34
CA ILE A 406 -36.34 -4.27 39.98
C ILE A 406 -35.66 -5.15 41.03
N LEU A 407 -34.54 -5.79 40.71
CA LEU A 407 -33.77 -6.59 41.67
C LEU A 407 -33.29 -5.75 42.85
N TRP A 408 -32.83 -4.53 42.60
CA TRP A 408 -32.49 -3.56 43.65
C TRP A 408 -33.69 -3.26 44.54
N LYS A 409 -34.86 -2.98 43.96
CA LYS A 409 -36.09 -2.69 44.73
C LYS A 409 -36.57 -3.90 45.53
N ILE A 410 -36.47 -5.11 44.97
CA ILE A 410 -36.77 -6.36 45.68
C ILE A 410 -35.82 -6.53 46.86
N LYS A 411 -34.51 -6.37 46.64
CA LYS A 411 -33.49 -6.40 47.69
C LYS A 411 -33.80 -5.38 48.79
N GLN A 412 -34.11 -4.14 48.43
CA GLN A 412 -34.45 -3.07 49.38
C GLN A 412 -35.69 -3.43 50.22
N LYS A 413 -36.73 -4.02 49.59
CA LYS A 413 -37.94 -4.46 50.29
C LYS A 413 -37.67 -5.66 51.20
N TYR A 414 -36.83 -6.59 50.76
CA TYR A 414 -36.42 -7.75 51.55
C TYR A 414 -35.61 -7.33 52.79
N GLU A 415 -34.65 -6.43 52.63
CA GLU A 415 -33.87 -5.88 53.76
C GLU A 415 -34.77 -5.19 54.80
N LEU A 416 -35.77 -4.41 54.36
CA LEU A 416 -36.74 -3.79 55.26
C LEU A 416 -37.64 -4.83 55.97
N TYR A 417 -38.04 -5.89 55.27
CA TYR A 417 -38.81 -6.98 55.85
C TYR A 417 -38.02 -7.71 56.96
N VAL A 418 -36.75 -8.05 56.70
CA VAL A 418 -35.87 -8.70 57.67
C VAL A 418 -35.67 -7.83 58.91
N ARG A 419 -35.39 -6.52 58.73
CA ARG A 419 -35.24 -5.58 59.86
C ARG A 419 -36.51 -5.50 60.74
N ARG A 420 -37.69 -5.54 60.13
CA ARG A 420 -38.97 -5.55 60.88
C ARG A 420 -39.15 -6.83 61.69
N GLN A 421 -38.77 -7.99 61.16
CA GLN A 421 -38.83 -9.24 61.92
C GLN A 421 -37.86 -9.24 63.10
N GLN A 422 -36.63 -8.74 62.93
CA GLN A 422 -35.67 -8.63 64.02
C GLN A 422 -36.20 -7.74 65.15
N LEU A 423 -36.77 -6.57 64.81
CA LEU A 423 -37.39 -5.67 65.78
C LEU A 423 -38.52 -6.35 66.55
N PHE A 424 -39.34 -7.17 65.88
CA PHE A 424 -40.44 -7.89 66.55
C PHE A 424 -39.92 -8.91 67.56
N VAL A 425 -38.89 -9.68 67.20
CA VAL A 425 -38.25 -10.65 68.11
C VAL A 425 -37.56 -9.94 69.27
N GLU A 426 -36.87 -8.83 69.03
CA GLU A 426 -36.26 -8.02 70.10
C GLU A 426 -37.30 -7.46 71.07
N LEU A 427 -38.42 -6.92 70.56
CA LEU A 427 -39.52 -6.44 71.39
C LEU A 427 -40.13 -7.55 72.25
N GLU A 428 -40.29 -8.75 71.70
CA GLU A 428 -40.79 -9.92 72.44
C GLU A 428 -39.78 -10.40 73.51
N GLN A 429 -38.48 -10.36 73.21
CA GLN A 429 -37.42 -10.62 74.19
C GLN A 429 -37.37 -9.54 75.29
N MET A 430 -37.59 -8.28 74.95
CA MET A 430 -37.68 -7.20 75.95
C MET A 430 -38.93 -7.36 76.83
N ALA A 431 -40.05 -7.79 76.25
CA ALA A 431 -41.30 -8.03 76.97
C ALA A 431 -41.29 -9.28 77.87
N SER A 432 -40.45 -10.28 77.58
CA SER A 432 -40.35 -11.54 78.34
C SER A 432 -39.31 -11.52 79.46
N ARG A 433 -38.60 -10.40 79.68
CA ARG A 433 -37.75 -10.26 80.85
C ARG A 433 -38.61 -10.12 82.11
N PRO A 434 -38.42 -10.96 83.15
CA PRO A 434 -39.20 -10.85 84.37
C PRO A 434 -38.92 -9.51 85.06
N PHE A 435 -39.97 -8.73 85.28
CA PHE A 435 -39.92 -7.50 86.08
C PHE A 435 -39.46 -7.85 87.51
N ALA A 436 -38.29 -7.37 87.92
CA ALA A 436 -37.80 -7.53 89.27
C ALA A 436 -38.56 -6.58 90.21
N GLY A 437 -39.44 -7.13 91.06
CA GLY A 437 -40.15 -6.36 92.08
C GLY A 437 -39.24 -6.01 93.26
N VAL A 438 -39.13 -4.74 93.62
CA VAL A 438 -38.35 -4.28 94.77
C VAL A 438 -39.30 -3.92 95.91
N ILE A 439 -39.10 -4.52 97.09
CA ILE A 439 -39.91 -4.26 98.29
C ILE A 439 -39.41 -2.96 98.94
N VAL A 440 -40.28 -1.96 99.04
CA VAL A 440 -39.95 -0.66 99.67
C VAL A 440 -40.50 -0.62 101.09
N GLN A 441 -39.61 -0.40 102.07
CA GLN A 441 -39.97 -0.30 103.49
C GLN A 441 -40.04 1.18 103.90
N MET A 442 -41.22 1.66 104.29
CA MET A 442 -41.39 3.05 104.77
C MET A 442 -41.06 3.13 106.27
N LYS A 443 -40.05 3.93 106.65
CA LYS A 443 -39.66 4.16 108.05
C LYS A 443 -40.41 5.37 108.60
N ASN A 444 -41.38 5.15 109.49
CA ASN A 444 -42.07 6.22 110.22
C ASN A 444 -41.29 6.52 111.52
N ASN A 445 -40.60 7.67 111.57
CA ASN A 445 -39.79 8.04 112.73
C ASN A 445 -40.62 8.88 113.71
N SER A 446 -41.25 8.22 114.67
CA SER A 446 -42.01 8.85 115.75
C SER A 446 -41.08 9.62 116.70
N ASN A 447 -41.28 10.93 116.79
CA ASN A 447 -41.34 11.69 118.04
C ASN A 447 -42.06 13.04 117.78
N ASN A 448 -43.33 13.10 118.20
CA ASN A 448 -44.19 14.27 118.41
C ASN A 448 -44.36 15.28 117.27
N ASP A 449 -45.20 14.94 116.29
CA ASP A 449 -46.42 15.69 115.96
C ASP A 449 -47.19 14.89 114.88
N THR A 450 -48.47 14.64 115.12
CA THR A 450 -49.34 13.89 114.20
C THR A 450 -49.58 14.68 112.93
N ILE A 451 -48.79 14.40 111.88
CA ILE A 451 -49.16 14.75 110.52
C ILE A 451 -49.21 13.47 109.70
N ASN A 452 -50.43 12.99 109.44
CA ASN A 452 -50.71 11.87 108.55
C ASN A 452 -50.47 12.34 107.09
N LEU A 453 -49.20 12.45 106.70
CA LEU A 453 -48.80 12.81 105.33
C LEU A 453 -48.70 11.52 104.51
N ASN A 454 -49.75 11.20 103.76
CA ASN A 454 -49.64 10.24 102.67
C ASN A 454 -48.69 10.83 101.60
N PRO A 455 -47.67 10.08 101.15
CA PRO A 455 -46.74 10.61 100.15
C PRO A 455 -47.49 10.98 98.88
N SER A 456 -47.33 12.23 98.43
CA SER A 456 -47.93 12.72 97.19
C SER A 456 -46.97 12.46 96.03
N PRO A 457 -47.46 12.00 94.86
CA PRO A 457 -46.60 11.82 93.71
C PRO A 457 -46.07 13.14 93.17
N ILE A 458 -44.86 13.10 92.61
CA ILE A 458 -44.32 14.23 91.84
C ILE A 458 -45.06 14.33 90.51
N ALA A 459 -45.31 13.18 89.87
CA ALA A 459 -46.02 13.09 88.61
C ALA A 459 -46.86 11.80 88.55
N LEU A 460 -47.98 11.87 87.85
CA LEU A 460 -48.82 10.71 87.54
C LEU A 460 -49.22 10.79 86.07
N GLU A 461 -48.73 9.84 85.27
CA GLU A 461 -48.95 9.80 83.83
C GLU A 461 -49.89 8.63 83.47
N PRO A 462 -51.14 8.90 83.05
CA PRO A 462 -52.09 7.83 82.71
C PRO A 462 -51.66 7.11 81.43
N CYS A 463 -51.74 5.78 81.45
CA CYS A 463 -51.55 4.95 80.26
C CYS A 463 -52.70 5.14 79.26
N SER A 464 -52.49 4.76 77.99
CA SER A 464 -53.44 4.98 76.89
C SER A 464 -54.85 4.42 77.10
N ASN A 465 -55.03 3.48 78.04
CA ASN A 465 -56.32 2.87 78.38
C ASN A 465 -57.01 3.49 79.60
N GLY A 466 -56.40 4.48 80.26
CA GLY A 466 -56.95 5.21 81.42
C GLY A 466 -57.15 4.39 82.70
N LYS A 467 -56.79 3.10 82.70
CA LYS A 467 -56.99 2.17 83.84
C LYS A 467 -55.76 2.05 84.74
N ALA A 468 -54.60 2.43 84.22
CA ALA A 468 -53.35 2.46 84.96
C ALA A 468 -52.62 3.77 84.69
N ALA A 469 -51.72 4.16 85.59
CA ALA A 469 -50.86 5.30 85.45
C ALA A 469 -49.46 4.99 85.97
N VAL A 470 -48.44 5.62 85.40
CA VAL A 470 -47.08 5.62 85.94
C VAL A 470 -46.97 6.73 86.97
N LEU A 471 -46.74 6.34 88.21
CA LEU A 471 -46.52 7.19 89.37
C LEU A 471 -45.01 7.46 89.51
N THR A 472 -44.59 8.72 89.54
CA THR A 472 -43.21 9.10 89.84
C THR A 472 -43.10 9.59 91.27
N LEU A 473 -42.20 8.99 92.04
CA LEU A 473 -41.95 9.27 93.45
C LEU A 473 -40.49 9.67 93.66
N LEU A 474 -40.25 10.58 94.60
CA LEU A 474 -38.93 10.86 95.11
C LEU A 474 -38.66 9.90 96.28
N ILE A 475 -37.63 9.07 96.16
CA ILE A 475 -37.24 8.14 97.22
C ILE A 475 -35.89 8.54 97.82
N LYS A 476 -35.76 8.45 99.14
CA LYS A 476 -34.48 8.60 99.82
C LYS A 476 -33.76 7.25 99.81
N LEU A 477 -32.53 7.21 99.29
CA LEU A 477 -31.70 6.01 99.29
C LEU A 477 -31.12 5.75 100.69
N PRO A 478 -30.88 4.48 101.09
CA PRO A 478 -30.37 4.15 102.40
C PRO A 478 -28.95 4.69 102.62
N THR A 479 -28.77 5.53 103.64
CA THR A 479 -27.52 6.24 103.96
C THR A 479 -26.70 5.58 105.08
N GLY A 480 -26.83 4.26 105.29
CA GLY A 480 -25.98 3.48 106.21
C GLY A 480 -25.91 4.04 107.65
N ASN A 481 -27.07 4.25 108.30
CA ASN A 481 -27.25 4.84 109.63
C ASN A 481 -26.79 6.31 109.80
N GLN A 482 -26.38 7.00 108.73
CA GLN A 482 -26.06 8.43 108.74
C GLN A 482 -27.26 9.26 108.24
N SER A 483 -27.44 10.50 108.73
CA SER A 483 -28.59 11.36 108.34
C SER A 483 -28.47 11.91 106.91
N VAL A 484 -27.26 11.93 106.35
CA VAL A 484 -26.88 12.50 105.05
C VAL A 484 -26.01 11.48 104.29
N PRO A 485 -26.13 11.35 102.95
CA PRO A 485 -25.26 10.46 102.15
C PRO A 485 -23.78 10.86 102.22
N GLN A 486 -22.88 9.88 102.07
CA GLN A 486 -21.44 10.15 102.02
C GLN A 486 -21.06 11.04 100.81
N PRO A 487 -20.03 11.89 100.92
CA PRO A 487 -19.61 12.77 99.83
C PRO A 487 -19.34 11.99 98.54
N GLY A 488 -20.02 12.37 97.45
CA GLY A 488 -19.91 11.69 96.14
C GLY A 488 -21.01 10.68 95.84
N GLN A 489 -21.95 10.42 96.76
CA GLN A 489 -23.15 9.62 96.50
C GLN A 489 -24.43 10.47 96.59
N THR A 490 -25.44 10.14 95.78
CA THR A 490 -26.76 10.78 95.85
C THR A 490 -27.61 10.09 96.92
N GLY A 491 -28.18 10.87 97.84
CA GLY A 491 -29.06 10.35 98.90
C GLY A 491 -30.52 10.24 98.48
N ILE A 492 -30.84 10.62 97.26
CA ILE A 492 -32.20 10.69 96.72
C ILE A 492 -32.18 10.14 95.29
N ALA A 493 -33.20 9.36 94.94
CA ALA A 493 -33.46 8.88 93.59
C ALA A 493 -34.91 9.14 93.20
N LEU A 494 -35.16 9.20 91.89
CA LEU A 494 -36.51 9.15 91.34
C LEU A 494 -36.86 7.68 91.10
N ALA A 495 -38.06 7.28 91.50
CA ALA A 495 -38.61 5.95 91.25
C ALA A 495 -39.94 6.07 90.50
N SER A 496 -40.15 5.17 89.55
CA SER A 496 -41.41 4.94 88.85
C SER A 496 -42.15 3.76 89.49
N ALA A 497 -43.48 3.80 89.48
CA ALA A 497 -44.34 2.70 89.87
C ALA A 497 -45.60 2.70 89.00
N LEU A 498 -45.97 1.57 88.42
CA LEU A 498 -47.27 1.45 87.76
C LEU A 498 -48.37 1.27 88.82
N VAL A 499 -49.37 2.15 88.82
CA VAL A 499 -50.53 2.10 89.73
C VAL A 499 -51.83 1.99 88.95
N THR A 500 -52.82 1.33 89.54
CA THR A 500 -54.17 1.21 88.95
C THR A 500 -55.05 2.38 89.39
N LEU A 501 -55.77 2.98 88.44
CA LEU A 501 -56.76 4.02 88.72
C LEU A 501 -58.12 3.36 88.91
N GLY A 502 -58.67 3.39 90.13
CA GLY A 502 -59.96 2.77 90.45
C GLY A 502 -61.14 3.44 89.72
N ASN A 503 -62.15 2.64 89.32
CA ASN A 503 -63.36 3.08 88.63
C ASN A 503 -64.15 4.12 89.44
N VAL A 504 -64.33 5.34 88.92
CA VAL A 504 -65.34 6.29 89.42
C VAL A 504 -66.61 6.14 88.58
N SER A 505 -67.66 5.53 89.17
CA SER A 505 -69.02 5.58 88.64
C SER A 505 -69.67 6.91 89.05
N LEU A 506 -70.11 7.72 88.10
CA LEU A 506 -71.03 8.83 88.35
C LEU A 506 -72.22 8.69 87.40
N ASP A 507 -73.27 8.11 87.95
CA ASP A 507 -74.60 7.98 87.34
C ASP A 507 -75.45 9.23 87.66
N GLN A 508 -76.47 9.40 86.83
CA GLN A 508 -77.37 10.53 86.63
C GLN A 508 -78.24 10.89 87.84
N ASN A 509 -78.47 12.20 88.10
CA ASN A 509 -79.75 12.88 87.82
C ASN A 509 -79.89 14.25 88.52
N CYS A 510 -80.26 15.26 87.73
CA CYS A 510 -81.23 16.28 88.14
C CYS A 510 -82.21 16.52 86.98
N ARG A 511 -83.52 16.40 87.25
CA ARG A 511 -84.63 16.72 86.33
C ARG A 511 -85.11 18.16 86.56
N LYS A 512 -85.29 18.87 85.42
CA LYS A 512 -86.33 19.84 84.96
C LYS A 512 -86.83 20.92 85.95
N GLU A 513 -86.98 22.21 85.62
CA GLU A 513 -87.70 22.79 84.46
C GLU A 513 -87.20 24.19 84.01
N GLU A 514 -87.56 24.52 82.76
CA GLU A 514 -87.71 25.78 81.98
C GLU A 514 -87.01 27.14 82.29
N LYS A 515 -86.51 27.68 81.16
CA LYS A 515 -86.49 29.07 80.62
C LYS A 515 -85.54 30.17 81.17
N GLU A 516 -84.56 30.42 80.28
CA GLU A 516 -84.00 31.70 79.79
C GLU A 516 -83.05 32.60 80.59
N LYS A 517 -81.93 32.87 79.89
CA LYS A 517 -81.03 34.05 79.83
C LYS A 517 -79.82 34.19 80.77
N ASN A 518 -78.68 34.26 80.05
CA ASN A 518 -77.49 35.10 80.21
C ASN A 518 -76.38 34.79 81.25
N SER A 519 -75.19 34.61 80.66
CA SER A 519 -73.86 35.14 81.04
C SER A 519 -73.03 34.48 82.16
N MET A 520 -71.81 34.12 81.74
CA MET A 520 -70.48 34.23 82.37
C MET A 520 -70.18 33.76 83.82
N GLN A 521 -69.18 32.86 83.83
CA GLN A 521 -67.95 32.85 84.65
C GLN A 521 -67.92 32.30 86.10
N LYS A 522 -66.91 31.42 86.25
CA LYS A 522 -65.82 31.33 87.27
C LYS A 522 -65.93 30.30 88.43
N LEU A 523 -65.01 29.32 88.33
CA LEU A 523 -64.01 28.85 89.33
C LEU A 523 -64.45 28.60 90.79
N SER A 524 -64.26 27.37 91.30
CA SER A 524 -63.09 26.98 92.12
C SER A 524 -63.19 25.51 92.61
N ALA A 525 -62.06 24.96 93.03
CA ALA A 525 -61.78 23.56 93.36
C ALA A 525 -62.19 23.15 94.79
N ASN A 526 -62.33 21.83 95.05
CA ASN A 526 -61.85 21.18 96.28
C ASN A 526 -61.87 19.62 96.26
N SER A 527 -60.68 19.05 96.53
CA SER A 527 -60.30 17.87 97.34
C SER A 527 -61.24 16.68 97.59
N ILE A 528 -60.73 15.45 97.40
CA ILE A 528 -61.31 14.18 97.89
C ILE A 528 -60.26 13.35 98.67
N LYS A 529 -60.69 12.85 99.84
CA LYS A 529 -59.98 11.96 100.80
C LYS A 529 -60.00 10.49 100.33
N ILE A 530 -58.93 9.75 100.59
CA ILE A 530 -58.81 8.29 100.38
C ILE A 530 -58.84 7.59 101.75
N THR A 531 -59.70 6.59 101.89
CA THR A 531 -59.82 5.69 103.05
C THR A 531 -58.91 4.48 102.93
N ASP A 532 -58.23 4.12 104.02
CA ASP A 532 -57.40 2.93 104.17
C ASP A 532 -58.21 1.63 103.97
N ASN A 533 -57.71 0.75 103.09
CA ASN A 533 -57.78 -0.69 103.30
C ASN A 533 -56.77 -1.39 102.40
N ASN A 534 -55.78 -2.02 103.05
CA ASN A 534 -54.92 -3.11 102.60
C ASN A 534 -54.96 -3.45 101.09
N SER A 535 -53.98 -2.91 100.35
CA SER A 535 -53.48 -3.61 99.17
C SER A 535 -51.98 -3.32 99.01
N SER A 536 -51.22 -4.41 98.91
CA SER A 536 -49.80 -4.42 98.58
C SER A 536 -49.58 -3.82 97.19
N TYR A 537 -48.87 -2.69 97.11
CA TYR A 537 -48.49 -2.08 95.83
C TYR A 537 -47.07 -2.50 95.46
N SER A 538 -46.95 -3.25 94.36
CA SER A 538 -45.68 -3.52 93.68
C SER A 538 -45.37 -2.35 92.74
N ALA A 539 -44.30 -1.61 93.03
CA ALA A 539 -43.75 -0.60 92.15
C ALA A 539 -42.65 -1.23 91.27
N GLY A 540 -42.78 -1.13 89.94
CA GLY A 540 -41.75 -1.51 88.98
C GLY A 540 -41.01 -0.29 88.45
N VAL A 541 -39.67 -0.33 88.48
CA VAL A 541 -38.76 0.68 87.92
C VAL A 541 -38.84 0.69 86.41
#